data_AF-A0A8T4UFL5-F1
#
_entry.id   AF-A0A8T4UFL5-F1
#
_cell.length_a   1.000
_cell.length_b   1.000
_cell.length_c   1.000
_cell.angle_alpha   90.00
_cell.angle_beta   90.00
_cell.angle_gamma   90.00
#
_symmetry.space_group_name_H-M   'P 1'
#
loop_
_entity.id
_entity.type
_entity.pdbx_description
1 polymer ?
#
loop_
_entity_poly.entity_id
_entity_poly.type
_entity_poly.pdbx_seq_one_letter_code
_entity_poly.pdbx_strand_id
1 'polypeptide(L)'
;MSVAEVSFYGAAAFDALVFLYAMRLHRELKGSLLGRAALFIGLSAVAIGLHHLIRVNSTTQLGLANAEAMEVIAGLLLLLGVYEIHRLSRI
;
A
#
# COMPACT_ATOMS: atom_id res chain seq x y z
N MET A 1 2.85 -7.17 -24.66
CA MET A 1 2.94 -7.09 -23.19
C MET A 1 3.69 -8.29 -22.67
N SER A 2 4.66 -8.10 -21.79
CA SER A 2 5.39 -9.18 -21.11
C SER A 2 4.56 -9.75 -19.95
N VAL A 3 4.90 -10.96 -19.51
CA VAL A 3 4.27 -11.58 -18.32
C VAL A 3 4.47 -10.70 -17.08
N ALA A 4 5.64 -10.07 -16.94
CA ALA A 4 5.93 -9.16 -15.84
C ALA A 4 5.00 -7.94 -15.85
N GLU A 5 4.74 -7.33 -17.01
CA GLU A 5 3.83 -6.19 -17.14
C GLU A 5 2.40 -6.56 -16.73
N VAL A 6 1.90 -7.72 -17.17
CA VAL A 6 0.58 -8.23 -16.78
C VAL A 6 0.49 -8.41 -15.27
N SER A 7 1.53 -8.98 -14.65
CA SER A 7 1.59 -9.17 -13.20
C SER A 7 1.59 -7.84 -12.44
N PHE A 8 2.28 -6.80 -12.92
CA PHE A 8 2.28 -5.48 -12.30
C PHE A 8 0.89 -4.82 -12.34
N TYR A 9 0.18 -4.90 -13.47
CA TYR A 9 -1.20 -4.41 -13.55
C TYR A 9 -2.15 -5.20 -12.64
N GLY A 10 -2.01 -6.52 -12.61
CA GLY A 10 -2.79 -7.38 -11.72
C GLY A 10 -2.53 -7.06 -10.23
N ALA A 11 -1.27 -6.83 -9.86
CA ALA A 11 -0.89 -6.43 -8.51
C ALA A 11 -1.50 -5.07 -8.14
N ALA A 12 -1.38 -4.06 -9.00
CA ALA A 12 -1.99 -2.74 -8.77
C ALA A 12 -3.52 -2.81 -8.59
N ALA A 13 -4.20 -3.67 -9.35
CA ALA A 13 -5.63 -3.89 -9.19
C ALA A 13 -5.97 -4.57 -7.85
N PHE A 14 -5.16 -5.54 -7.42
CA PHE A 14 -5.29 -6.17 -6.11
C PHE A 14 -5.03 -5.18 -4.97
N ASP A 15 -4.01 -4.33 -5.09
CA ASP A 15 -3.69 -3.28 -4.13
C ASP A 15 -4.85 -2.29 -3.96
N ALA A 16 -5.56 -1.95 -5.04
CA ALA A 16 -6.77 -1.15 -4.98
C ALA A 16 -7.89 -1.84 -4.19
N LEU A 17 -8.07 -3.16 -4.33
CA LEU A 17 -9.04 -3.93 -3.54
C LEU A 17 -8.67 -3.94 -2.05
N VAL A 18 -7.39 -4.13 -1.74
CA VAL A 18 -6.87 -4.07 -0.36
C VAL A 18 -7.15 -2.70 0.24
N PHE A 19 -6.88 -1.61 -0.48
CA PHE A 19 -7.20 -0.25 -0.03
C PHE A 19 -8.70 -0.07 0.24
N LEU A 20 -9.57 -0.47 -0.69
CA LEU A 20 -11.02 -0.33 -0.52
C LEU A 20 -11.53 -1.06 0.72
N TYR A 21 -11.05 -2.28 0.94
CA TYR A 21 -11.38 -3.07 2.11
C TYR A 21 -10.83 -2.44 3.40
N ALA A 22 -9.57 -2.01 3.39
CA ALA A 22 -8.93 -1.34 4.53
C ALA A 22 -9.66 -0.05 4.92
N MET A 23 -10.13 0.73 3.94
CA MET A 23 -10.92 1.94 4.18
C MET A 23 -12.33 1.66 4.71
N ARG A 24 -12.93 0.52 4.33
CA ARG A 24 -14.17 0.05 4.96
C ARG A 24 -13.91 -0.29 6.43
N LEU A 25 -12.89 -1.10 6.71
CA LEU A 25 -12.52 -1.51 8.06
C LEU A 25 -12.16 -0.32 8.96
N HIS A 26 -11.41 0.66 8.43
CA HIS A 26 -11.09 1.91 9.13
C HIS A 26 -12.34 2.67 9.57
N ARG A 27 -13.36 2.73 8.70
CA ARG A 27 -14.63 3.41 8.99
C ARG A 27 -15.45 2.66 10.04
N GLU A 28 -15.51 1.34 9.96
CA GLU A 28 -16.22 0.49 10.94
C GLU A 28 -15.56 0.53 12.33
N LEU A 29 -14.22 0.64 12.38
CA LEU A 29 -13.42 0.62 13.61
C LEU A 29 -12.88 2.00 14.02
N LYS A 30 -13.57 3.07 13.62
CA LYS A 30 -13.11 4.46 13.76
C LYS A 30 -12.70 4.76 15.21
N GLY A 31 -11.50 5.32 15.37
CA GLY A 31 -10.94 5.70 16.67
C GLY A 31 -10.21 4.59 17.44
N SER A 32 -10.32 3.33 17.02
CA SER A 32 -9.56 2.22 17.60
C SER A 32 -8.15 2.09 17.02
N LEU A 33 -7.25 1.41 17.73
CA LEU A 33 -5.92 1.06 17.22
C LEU A 33 -6.00 0.20 15.96
N LEU A 34 -6.93 -0.77 15.92
CA LEU A 34 -7.13 -1.62 14.75
C LEU A 34 -7.63 -0.82 13.54
N GLY A 35 -8.51 0.17 13.75
CA GLY A 35 -8.94 1.09 12.71
C GLY A 35 -7.80 1.99 12.18
N ARG A 36 -6.87 2.40 13.04
CA ARG A 36 -5.66 3.14 12.63
C ARG A 36 -4.68 2.24 11.86
N ALA A 37 -4.47 1.01 12.32
CA ALA A 37 -3.67 0.02 11.60
C ALA A 37 -4.22 -0.23 10.19
N ALA A 38 -5.54 -0.42 10.06
CA ALA A 38 -6.22 -0.57 8.78
C ALA A 38 -5.99 0.63 7.85
N LEU A 39 -6.07 1.87 8.36
CA LEU A 39 -5.78 3.07 7.57
C LEU A 39 -4.36 3.04 6.99
N PHE A 40 -3.35 2.79 7.82
CA PHE A 40 -1.96 2.80 7.38
C PHE A 40 -1.65 1.66 6.40
N ILE A 41 -2.19 0.45 6.63
CA ILE A 41 -2.08 -0.66 5.68
C ILE A 41 -2.77 -0.32 4.35
N GLY A 42 -3.94 0.31 4.38
CA GLY A 42 -4.64 0.76 3.18
C GLY A 42 -3.84 1.80 2.39
N LEU A 43 -3.27 2.81 3.07
CA LEU A 43 -2.41 3.80 2.41
C LEU A 43 -1.13 3.17 1.85
N SER A 44 -0.56 2.17 2.54
CA SER A 44 0.55 1.37 2.03
C SER A 44 0.19 0.65 0.73
N ALA A 45 -1.01 0.06 0.66
CA ALA A 45 -1.53 -0.57 -0.56
C ALA A 45 -1.67 0.44 -1.72
N VAL A 46 -2.11 1.68 -1.46
CA VAL A 46 -2.14 2.71 -2.51
C VAL A 46 -0.73 3.03 -3.02
N ALA A 47 0.23 3.20 -2.11
CA ALA A 47 1.61 3.53 -2.48
C ALA A 47 2.28 2.39 -3.29
N ILE A 48 2.08 1.12 -2.90
CA ILE A 48 2.62 -0.02 -3.64
C ILE A 48 1.91 -0.21 -5.00
N GLY A 49 0.59 0.03 -5.07
CA GLY A 49 -0.13 0.04 -6.35
C GLY A 49 0.40 1.12 -7.31
N LEU A 50 0.73 2.31 -6.79
CA LEU A 50 1.40 3.36 -7.57
C LEU A 50 2.81 2.94 -7.99
N HIS A 51 3.59 2.29 -7.11
CA HIS A 51 4.88 1.72 -7.47
C HIS A 51 4.76 0.77 -8.67
N HIS A 52 3.80 -0.18 -8.64
CA HIS A 52 3.57 -1.12 -9.74
C HIS A 52 3.19 -0.40 -11.05
N LEU A 53 2.31 0.60 -10.98
CA LEU A 53 1.89 1.38 -12.15
C LEU A 53 3.03 2.21 -12.73
N ILE A 54 3.87 2.84 -11.90
CA ILE A 54 5.02 3.61 -12.38
C ILE A 54 6.06 2.67 -12.97
N ARG A 55 6.33 1.51 -12.34
CA ARG A 55 7.31 0.52 -12.79
C ARG A 55 6.98 -0.02 -14.17
N VAL A 56 5.70 -0.24 -14.46
CA VAL A 56 5.26 -0.80 -15.75
C VAL A 56 5.12 0.27 -16.85
N ASN A 57 4.85 1.53 -16.50
CA ASN A 57 4.64 2.61 -17.46
C ASN A 57 5.86 3.51 -17.70
N SER A 58 6.92 3.39 -16.88
CA SER A 58 8.11 4.22 -17.02
C SER A 58 9.29 3.49 -17.64
N THR A 59 9.86 4.11 -18.67
CA THR A 59 11.09 3.66 -19.33
C THR A 59 12.30 4.52 -18.97
N THR A 60 12.12 5.56 -18.15
CA THR A 60 13.18 6.51 -17.78
C THR A 60 13.76 6.19 -16.41
N GLN A 61 15.04 6.51 -16.18
CA GLN A 61 15.64 6.34 -14.85
C GLN A 61 14.94 7.18 -13.77
N LEU A 62 14.45 8.37 -14.12
CA LEU A 62 13.70 9.20 -13.18
C LEU A 62 12.39 8.54 -12.73
N GLY A 63 11.65 7.93 -13.66
CA GLY A 63 10.41 7.25 -13.27
C GLY A 63 10.67 5.94 -12.52
N LEU A 64 11.74 5.22 -12.83
CA LEU A 64 12.18 4.10 -11.99
C LEU A 64 12.53 4.56 -10.57
N ALA A 65 13.28 5.65 -10.41
CA ALA A 65 13.57 6.22 -9.09
C ALA A 65 12.30 6.64 -8.34
N ASN A 66 11.29 7.18 -9.04
CA ASN A 66 9.98 7.49 -8.44
C ASN A 66 9.24 6.23 -7.98
N ALA A 67 9.32 5.12 -8.74
CA ALA A 67 8.73 3.86 -8.32
C ALA A 67 9.40 3.34 -7.02
N GLU A 68 10.73 3.37 -6.94
CA GLU A 68 11.46 2.99 -5.72
C GLU A 68 11.09 3.88 -4.53
N ALA A 69 10.92 5.20 -4.76
CA ALA A 69 10.46 6.12 -3.71
C ALA A 69 9.05 5.78 -3.20
N MET A 70 8.13 5.37 -4.08
CA MET A 70 6.79 4.92 -3.67
C MET A 70 6.84 3.64 -2.85
N GLU A 71 7.75 2.71 -3.15
CA GLU A 71 7.96 1.50 -2.36
C GLU A 71 8.45 1.81 -0.95
N VAL A 72 9.39 2.75 -0.80
CA VAL A 72 9.85 3.23 0.51
C VAL A 72 8.69 3.83 1.32
N ILE A 73 7.86 4.67 0.68
CA ILE A 73 6.67 5.24 1.33
C ILE A 73 5.70 4.14 1.75
N ALA A 74 5.46 3.15 0.89
CA ALA A 74 4.62 1.99 1.22
C ALA A 74 5.15 1.23 2.45
N GLY A 75 6.46 1.00 2.52
CA GLY A 75 7.11 0.35 3.66
C GLY A 75 6.97 1.14 4.97
N LEU A 76 7.14 2.47 4.92
CA LEU A 76 6.95 3.33 6.09
C LEU A 76 5.50 3.31 6.61
N LEU A 77 4.52 3.37 5.69
CA LEU A 77 3.11 3.27 6.04
C LEU A 77 2.80 1.89 6.63
N LEU A 78 3.33 0.81 6.05
CA LEU A 78 3.16 -0.53 6.59
C LEU A 78 3.74 -0.64 8.01
N LEU A 79 4.93 -0.07 8.25
CA LEU A 79 5.55 -0.03 9.58
C LEU A 79 4.66 0.69 10.61
N LEU A 80 4.04 1.82 10.24
CA LEU A 80 3.07 2.50 11.10
C LEU A 80 1.84 1.62 11.39
N GLY A 81 1.37 0.86 10.39
CA GLY A 81 0.30 -0.12 10.57
C GLY A 81 0.67 -1.21 11.57
N VAL A 82 1.86 -1.80 11.42
CA VAL A 82 2.42 -2.81 12.35
C VAL A 82 2.59 -2.24 13.75
N TYR A 83 3.04 -1.00 13.87
CA TYR A 83 3.17 -0.32 15.16
C TYR A 83 1.83 -0.19 15.91
N GLU A 84 0.75 0.16 15.21
CA GLU A 84 -0.58 0.23 15.83
C GLU A 84 -1.09 -1.16 16.26
N ILE A 85 -0.79 -2.22 15.51
CA ILE A 85 -1.09 -3.62 15.91
C ILE A 85 -0.28 -4.01 17.15
N HIS A 86 1.00 -3.67 17.20
CA HIS A 86 1.86 -3.91 18.37
C HIS A 86 1.39 -3.15 19.61
N ARG A 87 0.85 -1.94 19.44
CA ARG A 87 0.22 -1.22 20.55
C ARG A 87 -1.02 -1.93 21.06
N LEU A 88 -1.80 -2.54 20.17
CA LEU A 88 -3.00 -3.30 20.53
C LEU A 88 -2.67 -4.55 21.36
N SER A 89 -1.56 -5.23 21.10
CA SER A 89 -1.16 -6.45 21.85
C SER A 89 -0.62 -6.18 23.26
N ARG A 90 -0.49 -4.91 23.66
CA ARG A 90 -0.01 -4.49 24.98
C ARG A 90 -1.12 -3.97 25.89
N ILE A 91 -2.38 -4.04 25.44
CA ILE A 91 -3.59 -3.69 26.20
C ILE A 91 -4.21 -4.99 26.69
#